data_AF-A0A966I654-F1
#
_entry.id   AF-A0A966I654-F1
#
_cell.length_a   1.000
_cell.length_b   1.000
_cell.length_c   1.000
_cell.angle_alpha   90.00
_cell.angle_beta   90.00
_cell.angle_gamma   90.00
#
_symmetry.space_group_name_H-M   'P 1'
#
loop_
_entity.id
_entity.type
_entity.pdbx_description
1 polymer ?
#
loop_
_entity_poly.entity_id
_entity_poly.type
_entity_poly.pdbx_seq_one_letter_code
_entity_poly.pdbx_strand_id
1 'polypeptide(L)'
;LSYPIFERLGGKIIWRGEMLLSLIGPSDEKWDFCFIAEYPNTEAFVSMVKDPDYREAVKHRQISVQDSRLIRMAPLSNGKNFSE
;
A
#
# COMPACT_ATOMS: atom_id res chain seq x y z
N LEU A 1 6.89 -12.47 -4.50
CA LEU A 1 7.54 -12.19 -5.80
C LEU A 1 8.03 -10.74 -5.91
N SER A 2 7.22 -9.73 -5.56
CA SER A 2 7.64 -8.32 -5.64
C SER A 2 8.49 -7.80 -4.48
N TYR A 3 8.54 -8.51 -3.33
CA TYR A 3 9.25 -8.06 -2.12
C TYR A 3 10.73 -7.67 -2.36
N PRO A 4 11.56 -8.47 -3.07
CA PRO A 4 12.96 -8.11 -3.26
C PRO A 4 13.15 -6.80 -4.04
N ILE A 5 12.25 -6.50 -4.99
CA ILE A 5 12.29 -5.26 -5.79
C ILE A 5 11.87 -4.08 -4.92
N PHE A 6 10.81 -4.26 -4.12
CA PHE A 6 10.33 -3.27 -3.15
C PHE A 6 11.44 -2.89 -2.16
N GLU A 7 12.09 -3.88 -1.55
CA GLU A 7 13.20 -3.68 -0.60
C GLU A 7 14.40 -2.98 -1.25
N ARG A 8 14.83 -3.45 -2.44
CA ARG A 8 15.96 -2.86 -3.18
C ARG A 8 15.75 -1.38 -3.52
N LEU A 9 14.50 -0.97 -3.76
CA LEU A 9 14.15 0.43 -4.08
C LEU A 9 13.88 1.28 -2.84
N GLY A 10 14.18 0.75 -1.65
CA GLY A 10 14.03 1.46 -0.37
C GLY A 10 12.60 1.48 0.16
N GLY A 11 11.71 0.66 -0.41
CA GLY A 11 10.34 0.49 0.06
C GLY A 11 10.30 -0.12 1.46
N LYS A 12 9.47 0.43 2.34
CA LYS A 12 9.27 -0.06 3.71
C LYS A 12 7.79 -0.17 4.02
N ILE A 13 7.39 -1.24 4.71
CA ILE A 13 6.06 -1.30 5.31
C ILE A 13 6.15 -0.65 6.69
N ILE A 14 5.58 0.55 6.82
CA ILE A 14 5.68 1.35 8.06
C ILE A 14 4.49 1.15 8.99
N TRP A 15 3.40 0.57 8.49
CA TRP A 15 2.23 0.20 9.28
C TRP A 15 1.47 -0.95 8.63
N ARG A 16 0.89 -1.84 9.45
CA ARG A 16 -0.05 -2.90 9.05
C ARG A 16 -1.12 -3.05 10.13
N GLY A 17 -2.33 -3.41 9.71
CA GLY A 17 -3.41 -3.74 10.63
C GLY A 17 -4.30 -4.84 10.07
N GLU A 18 -4.88 -5.65 10.94
CA GLU A 18 -5.99 -6.53 10.61
C GLU A 18 -7.30 -5.73 10.68
N MET A 19 -8.15 -5.85 9.66
CA MET A 19 -9.47 -5.23 9.73
C MET A 19 -10.38 -6.06 10.62
N LEU A 20 -10.86 -5.46 11.70
CA LEU A 20 -11.80 -6.11 12.63
C LEU A 20 -13.27 -5.88 12.24
N LEU A 21 -13.64 -4.62 11.97
CA LEU A 21 -14.99 -4.22 11.58
C LEU A 21 -15.01 -2.82 10.94
N SER A 22 -16.04 -2.54 10.15
CA SER A 22 -16.38 -1.19 9.68
C SER A 22 -17.28 -0.52 10.73
N LEU A 23 -16.75 0.47 11.46
CA LEU A 23 -17.49 1.16 12.52
C LEU A 23 -18.39 2.26 11.95
N ILE A 24 -17.90 2.97 10.94
CA ILE A 24 -18.59 4.03 10.20
C ILE A 24 -18.24 3.82 8.73
N GLY A 25 -19.25 3.55 7.91
CA GLY A 25 -19.09 3.25 6.48
C GLY A 25 -20.09 2.20 6.02
N PRO A 26 -20.04 1.81 4.73
CA PRO A 26 -20.80 0.67 4.23
C PRO A 26 -20.44 -0.59 5.03
N SER A 27 -21.45 -1.37 5.41
CA SER A 27 -21.27 -2.57 6.23
C SER A 27 -20.72 -3.77 5.44
N ASP A 28 -20.79 -3.70 4.12
CA ASP A 28 -20.29 -4.68 3.17
C ASP A 28 -18.83 -4.44 2.76
N GLU A 29 -18.28 -3.26 3.07
CA GLU A 29 -16.88 -2.94 2.80
C GLU A 29 -15.99 -3.67 3.82
N LYS A 30 -15.25 -4.68 3.34
CA LYS A 30 -14.31 -5.47 4.12
C LYS A 30 -12.99 -5.64 3.36
N TRP A 31 -11.89 -5.44 4.06
CA TRP A 31 -10.54 -5.50 3.51
C TRP A 31 -9.73 -6.61 4.16
N ASP A 32 -9.17 -7.51 3.35
CA ASP A 32 -8.31 -8.59 3.83
C ASP A 32 -6.90 -8.11 4.20
N PHE A 33 -6.44 -7.00 3.59
CA PHE A 33 -5.11 -6.44 3.81
C PHE A 33 -5.17 -4.92 3.98
N CYS A 34 -4.70 -4.43 5.13
CA CYS A 34 -4.52 -3.01 5.42
C CYS A 34 -3.05 -2.73 5.76
N PHE A 35 -2.39 -1.86 5.00
CA PHE A 35 -1.00 -1.49 5.24
C PHE A 35 -0.65 -0.13 4.61
N ILE A 36 0.44 0.46 5.10
CA ILE A 36 1.08 1.64 4.49
C ILE A 36 2.49 1.25 4.05
N ALA A 37 2.73 1.41 2.75
CA ALA A 37 4.05 1.27 2.15
C ALA A 37 4.65 2.65 1.91
N GLU A 38 5.80 2.91 2.51
CA GLU A 38 6.60 4.12 2.31
C GLU A 38 7.64 3.86 1.21
N TYR A 39 7.83 4.87 0.36
CA TYR A 39 8.90 4.92 -0.63
C TYR A 39 9.73 6.18 -0.37
N PRO A 40 11.05 6.16 -0.64
CA PRO A 40 11.90 7.32 -0.38
C PRO A 40 11.55 8.53 -1.26
N ASN A 41 10.97 8.30 -2.44
CA ASN A 41 10.48 9.33 -3.37
C ASN A 41 9.53 8.71 -4.41
N THR A 42 9.01 9.55 -5.31
CA THR A 42 8.07 9.11 -6.36
C THR A 42 8.77 8.25 -7.42
N GLU A 43 10.03 8.57 -7.71
CA GLU A 43 10.86 7.88 -8.70
C GLU A 43 11.09 6.41 -8.32
N ALA A 44 11.25 6.11 -7.03
CA ALA A 44 11.37 4.75 -6.52
C ALA A 44 10.11 3.92 -6.80
N PHE A 45 8.91 4.49 -6.56
CA PHE A 45 7.66 3.83 -6.88
C PHE A 45 7.51 3.60 -8.40
N VAL A 46 7.81 4.61 -9.21
CA VAL A 46 7.74 4.50 -10.68
C VAL A 46 8.74 3.46 -11.19
N SER A 47 9.94 3.41 -10.63
CA SER A 47 10.96 2.42 -10.98
C SER A 47 10.49 1.01 -10.64
N MET A 48 9.83 0.81 -9.50
CA MET A 48 9.24 -0.48 -9.13
C MET A 48 8.20 -0.92 -10.17
N VAL A 49 7.26 -0.05 -10.56
CA VAL A 49 6.22 -0.41 -11.54
C VAL A 49 6.79 -0.70 -12.94
N LYS A 50 7.90 -0.06 -13.30
CA LYS A 50 8.58 -0.27 -14.58
C LYS A 50 9.47 -1.52 -14.61
N ASP A 51 9.87 -2.03 -13.44
CA ASP A 51 10.75 -3.19 -13.31
C ASP A 51 10.12 -4.43 -13.98
N PRO A 52 10.84 -5.11 -14.91
CA PRO A 52 10.32 -6.29 -15.59
C PRO A 52 9.87 -7.40 -14.65
N ASP A 53 10.62 -7.65 -13.58
CA ASP A 53 10.30 -8.70 -12.61
C ASP A 53 9.06 -8.31 -11.79
N TYR A 54 8.87 -7.01 -11.54
CA TYR A 54 7.64 -6.51 -10.92
C TYR A 54 6.43 -6.70 -11.83
N ARG A 55 6.58 -6.48 -13.14
CA ARG A 55 5.50 -6.71 -14.11
C ARG A 55 5.06 -8.17 -14.19
N GLU A 56 5.96 -9.10 -13.93
CA GLU A 56 5.58 -10.51 -13.77
C GLU A 56 4.90 -10.74 -12.42
N ALA A 57 5.45 -10.19 -11.33
CA ALA A 57 4.86 -10.32 -10.00
C ALA A 57 3.44 -9.72 -9.90
N VAL A 58 3.16 -8.59 -10.57
CA VAL A 58 1.87 -7.89 -10.48
C VAL A 58 0.74 -8.66 -11.15
N LYS A 59 1.03 -9.59 -12.08
CA LYS A 59 0.01 -10.49 -12.66
C LYS A 59 -0.71 -11.29 -11.58
N HIS A 60 0.02 -11.75 -10.55
CA HIS A 60 -0.58 -12.44 -9.41
C HIS A 60 -1.50 -11.52 -8.61
N ARG A 61 -1.14 -10.24 -8.43
CA ARG A 61 -2.03 -9.27 -7.80
C ARG A 61 -3.32 -9.08 -8.59
N GLN A 62 -3.23 -9.00 -9.92
CA GLN A 62 -4.39 -8.76 -10.79
C GLN A 62 -5.43 -9.90 -10.72
N ILE A 63 -5.00 -11.13 -10.51
CA ILE A 63 -5.91 -12.29 -10.38
C ILE A 63 -6.39 -12.54 -8.95
N SER A 64 -5.67 -12.03 -7.94
CA SER A 64 -6.01 -12.24 -6.53
C SER A 64 -6.87 -11.15 -5.91
N VAL A 65 -6.79 -9.91 -6.41
CA VAL A 65 -7.42 -8.75 -5.78
C VAL A 65 -8.78 -8.48 -6.41
N GLN A 66 -9.85 -8.71 -5.65
CA GLN A 66 -11.23 -8.42 -6.09
C GLN A 66 -11.52 -6.91 -6.14
N ASP A 67 -11.13 -6.18 -5.10
CA ASP A 67 -11.21 -4.71 -5.05
C ASP A 67 -10.00 -4.15 -4.28
N SER A 68 -9.60 -2.90 -4.54
CA SER A 68 -8.54 -2.23 -3.78
C SER A 68 -8.62 -0.71 -3.83
N ARG A 69 -8.04 -0.07 -2.81
CA ARG A 69 -7.70 1.36 -2.83
C ARG A 69 -6.18 1.51 -2.73
N LEU A 70 -5.61 2.37 -3.56
CA LEU A 70 -4.20 2.75 -3.50
C LEU A 70 -4.15 4.28 -3.48
N ILE A 71 -3.94 4.84 -2.29
CA ILE A 71 -4.04 6.28 -2.05
C ILE A 71 -2.64 6.81 -1.74
N ARG A 72 -2.19 7.79 -2.52
CA ARG A 72 -0.91 8.47 -2.27
C ARG A 72 -1.13 9.57 -1.23
N MET A 73 -0.29 9.58 -0.21
CA MET A 73 -0.29 10.59 0.86
C MET A 73 1.12 11.16 1.03
N ALA A 74 1.22 12.41 1.46
CA ALA A 74 2.44 12.97 2.03
C ALA A 74 2.38 12.80 3.55
N PRO A 75 3.46 12.38 4.22
CA PRO A 75 3.45 12.27 5.67
C PRO A 75 3.29 13.67 6.28
N LEU A 76 2.42 13.77 7.27
CA LEU A 76 2.33 14.92 8.17
C LEU A 76 2.97 14.54 9.51
N SER A 77 3.41 15.53 10.27
CA SER A 77 3.73 15.31 11.67
C SER A 77 2.50 14.83 12.42
N ASN A 78 2.67 14.01 13.45
CA ASN A 78 1.56 13.62 14.32
C ASN A 78 0.97 14.87 14.98
N GLY A 79 -0.26 15.24 14.59
CA GLY A 79 -1.05 16.30 15.23
C GLY A 79 -1.57 15.88 16.60
N LYS A 80 -2.14 16.82 17.37
CA LYS A 80 -2.76 16.51 18.67
C LYS A 80 -4.23 16.09 18.54
N ASN A 81 -4.88 16.39 17.43
CA ASN A 81 -6.28 16.09 17.17
C ASN A 81 -6.53 15.77 15.69
N PHE A 82 -7.81 15.58 15.32
CA PHE A 82 -8.23 15.10 14.00
C PHE A 82 -8.04 16.10 12.84
N SER A 83 -7.79 17.38 13.13
CA SER A 83 -7.80 18.47 12.13
C SER A 83 -6.49 19.23 12.01
N GLU A 84 -5.46 18.82 12.74
CA GLU A 84 -4.10 19.41 12.71
C GLU A 84 -3.19 18.74 11.68
#